data_AF-A0A379FST1-F1
#
_entry.id   AF-A0A379FST1-F1
#
_cell.length_a   1.000
_cell.length_b   1.000
_cell.length_c   1.000
_cell.angle_alpha   90.00
_cell.angle_beta   90.00
_cell.angle_gamma   90.00
#
_symmetry.space_group_name_H-M   'P 1'
#
loop_
_entity.id
_entity.type
_entity.pdbx_description
1 polymer ?
#
loop_
_entity_poly.entity_id
_entity_poly.type
_entity_poly.pdbx_seq_one_letter_code
_entity_poly.pdbx_strand_id
1 'polypeptide(L)'
;MIQHIRDESHNHAITGHRQRRAKVKSTSALESIEGVGPKRRQMLLKYMGGLQPLRNASIEEIAKVPSISYALAEKIYNALKQ
;
A
#
# COMPACT_ATOMS: atom_id res chain seq x y z
N MET A 1 -26.02 -31.31 -21.56
CA MET A 1 -24.63 -31.33 -21.05
C MET A 1 -23.87 -30.19 -21.69
N ILE A 2 -23.21 -29.38 -20.84
CA ILE A 2 -22.03 -28.54 -21.14
C ILE A 2 -22.29 -27.32 -22.04
N GLN A 3 -22.76 -26.24 -21.42
CA GLN A 3 -22.46 -24.88 -21.85
C GLN A 3 -21.65 -24.18 -20.75
N HIS A 4 -20.84 -23.20 -21.16
CA HIS A 4 -19.92 -22.36 -20.38
C HIS A 4 -18.51 -22.98 -20.24
N ILE A 5 -17.64 -22.84 -21.25
CA ILE A 5 -16.88 -21.63 -21.63
C ILE A 5 -15.99 -21.25 -20.43
N ARG A 6 -14.76 -21.76 -20.42
CA ARG A 6 -13.59 -21.01 -20.91
C ARG A 6 -13.53 -19.63 -20.26
N ASP A 7 -12.98 -19.51 -19.06
CA ASP A 7 -12.38 -18.22 -18.67
C ASP A 7 -11.33 -18.26 -17.54
N GLU A 8 -10.75 -19.43 -17.22
CA GLU A 8 -9.72 -19.51 -16.17
C GLU A 8 -8.28 -19.25 -16.68
N SER A 9 -8.13 -18.77 -17.91
CA SER A 9 -6.81 -18.38 -18.46
C SER A 9 -6.62 -16.87 -18.60
N HIS A 10 -7.62 -16.04 -18.27
CA HIS A 10 -7.49 -14.58 -18.36
C HIS A 10 -7.04 -13.88 -17.06
N ASN A 11 -7.01 -14.58 -15.92
CA ASN A 11 -6.63 -13.95 -14.64
C ASN A 11 -5.12 -13.72 -14.44
N HIS A 12 -4.28 -14.05 -15.42
CA HIS A 12 -2.81 -14.03 -15.25
C HIS A 12 -2.03 -13.20 -16.26
N ALA A 13 -2.66 -12.29 -17.02
CA ALA A 13 -1.94 -11.53 -18.06
C ALA A 13 -1.87 -10.00 -17.88
N ILE A 14 -2.56 -9.37 -16.91
CA ILE A 14 -2.64 -7.90 -16.85
C ILE A 14 -2.32 -7.33 -15.46
N THR A 15 -1.19 -7.74 -14.88
CA THR A 15 -0.66 -7.11 -13.65
C THR A 15 0.79 -6.63 -13.79
N GLY A 16 1.34 -6.59 -15.01
CA GLY A 16 2.73 -6.17 -15.26
C GLY A 16 2.97 -4.65 -15.36
N HIS A 17 1.92 -3.85 -15.57
CA HIS A 17 2.09 -2.41 -15.86
C HIS A 17 1.33 -1.45 -14.93
N ARG A 18 0.34 -1.93 -14.17
CA ARG A 18 -0.37 -1.10 -13.17
C ARG A 18 0.47 -0.84 -11.92
N GLN A 19 1.36 -1.78 -11.56
CA GLN A 19 2.21 -1.67 -10.37
C GLN A 19 3.22 -0.50 -10.46
N ARG A 20 3.74 -0.19 -11.66
CA ARG A 20 4.72 0.89 -11.82
C ARG A 20 4.14 2.27 -11.52
N ARG A 21 2.89 2.54 -11.90
CA ARG A 21 2.21 3.83 -11.60
C ARG A 21 1.78 3.93 -10.15
N ALA A 22 1.33 2.82 -9.55
CA ALA A 22 1.00 2.78 -8.13
C ALA A 22 2.24 3.06 -7.26
N LYS A 23 3.41 2.54 -7.65
CA LYS A 23 4.67 2.74 -6.91
C LYS A 23 5.08 4.22 -6.86
N VAL A 24 5.00 4.95 -7.99
CA VAL A 24 5.39 6.37 -8.06
C VAL A 24 4.40 7.28 -7.32
N LYS A 25 3.09 7.06 -7.46
CA LYS A 25 2.09 7.91 -6.80
C LYS A 25 2.11 7.75 -5.26
N SER A 26 2.36 6.53 -4.79
CA SER A 26 2.36 6.25 -3.35
C SER A 26 3.67 6.61 -2.64
N THR A 27 4.82 6.66 -3.34
CA THR A 27 6.05 7.20 -2.74
C THR A 27 5.90 8.70 -2.44
N SER A 28 5.29 9.46 -3.36
CA SER A 28 5.07 10.90 -3.18
C SER A 28 4.14 11.23 -2.03
N ALA A 29 3.07 10.45 -1.83
CA ALA A 29 2.13 10.66 -0.72
C ALA A 29 2.76 10.42 0.66
N LEU A 30 3.72 9.49 0.76
CA LEU A 30 4.47 9.24 2.00
C LEU A 30 5.61 10.26 2.19
N GLU A 31 6.09 10.88 1.11
CA GLU A 31 7.11 11.94 1.14
C GLU A 31 6.56 13.29 1.56
N SER A 32 5.29 13.57 1.24
CA SER A 32 4.62 14.79 1.66
C SER A 32 4.25 14.83 3.14
N ILE A 33 4.35 13.70 3.87
CA ILE A 33 4.00 13.66 5.29
C ILE A 33 5.20 14.09 6.12
N GLU A 34 5.05 15.24 6.76
CA GLU A 34 6.02 15.75 7.73
C GLU A 34 6.21 14.75 8.88
N GLY A 35 7.42 14.22 9.01
CA GLY A 35 7.78 13.18 9.99
C GLY A 35 7.95 11.76 9.41
N VAL A 36 7.54 11.48 8.17
CA VAL A 36 7.74 10.18 7.51
C VAL A 36 8.97 10.24 6.58
N GLY A 37 10.14 10.16 7.19
CA GLY A 37 11.41 10.05 6.45
C GLY A 37 11.59 8.68 5.75
N PRO A 38 12.63 8.55 4.90
CA PRO A 38 12.90 7.32 4.15
C PRO A 38 13.10 6.09 5.03
N LYS A 39 13.67 6.25 6.23
CA LYS A 39 13.81 5.16 7.23
C LYS A 39 12.46 4.62 7.71
N ARG A 40 11.55 5.51 8.13
CA ARG A 40 10.21 5.11 8.60
C ARG A 40 9.39 4.48 7.48
N ARG A 41 9.51 5.00 6.25
CA ARG A 41 8.88 4.41 5.06
C ARG A 41 9.36 2.98 4.81
N GLN A 42 10.67 2.75 4.78
CA GLN A 42 11.20 1.40 4.59
C GLN A 42 10.72 0.45 5.70
N MET A 43 10.72 0.90 6.96
CA MET A 43 10.20 0.11 8.06
C MET A 43 8.71 -0.21 7.92
N LEU A 44 7.88 0.77 7.56
CA LEU A 44 6.45 0.57 7.26
C LEU A 44 6.24 -0.46 6.16
N LEU A 45 6.93 -0.32 5.04
CA LEU A 45 6.81 -1.27 3.92
C LEU A 45 7.30 -2.67 4.31
N LYS A 46 8.38 -2.76 5.09
CA LYS A 46 8.91 -4.04 5.59
C LYS A 46 7.96 -4.70 6.58
N TYR A 47 7.37 -3.92 7.48
CA TYR A 47 6.45 -4.41 8.51
C TYR A 47 5.10 -4.84 7.92
N MET A 48 4.55 -4.02 7.02
CA MET A 48 3.26 -4.29 6.38
C MET A 48 3.36 -5.34 5.28
N GLY A 49 4.57 -5.63 4.78
CA GLY A 49 4.76 -6.55 3.64
C GLY A 49 4.52 -5.89 2.27
N GLY A 50 4.55 -4.56 2.21
CA GLY A 50 4.49 -3.80 0.97
C GLY A 50 3.50 -2.63 0.99
N LEU A 51 3.37 -1.97 -0.17
CA LEU A 51 2.49 -0.83 -0.36
C LEU A 51 1.01 -1.22 -0.39
N GLN A 52 0.70 -2.38 -0.97
CA GLN A 52 -0.67 -2.87 -1.10
C GLN A 52 -1.35 -3.10 0.27
N PRO A 53 -0.75 -3.88 1.20
CA PRO A 53 -1.29 -4.03 2.54
C PRO A 53 -1.29 -2.71 3.30
N LEU A 54 -0.27 -1.86 3.16
CA LEU A 54 -0.23 -0.54 3.81
C LEU A 54 -1.41 0.38 3.40
N ARG A 55 -1.89 0.30 2.16
CA ARG A 55 -3.08 1.08 1.71
C ARG A 55 -4.40 0.52 2.21
N ASN A 56 -4.46 -0.79 2.46
CA ASN A 56 -5.62 -1.46 3.03
C ASN A 56 -5.58 -1.50 4.56
N ALA A 57 -4.43 -1.15 5.15
CA ALA A 57 -4.22 -1.18 6.58
C ALA A 57 -5.04 -0.11 7.30
N SER A 58 -5.44 -0.44 8.51
CA SER A 58 -6.12 0.49 9.42
C SER A 58 -5.10 1.35 10.18
N ILE A 59 -5.54 2.49 10.72
CA ILE A 59 -4.69 3.37 11.54
C ILE A 59 -4.00 2.59 12.67
N GLU A 60 -4.72 1.67 13.31
CA GLU A 60 -4.17 0.81 14.36
C GLU A 60 -3.03 -0.09 13.87
N GLU A 61 -3.14 -0.67 12.67
CA GLU A 61 -2.10 -1.52 12.10
C GLU A 61 -0.86 -0.72 11.73
N ILE A 62 -1.06 0.50 11.23
CA ILE A 62 0.04 1.43 10.94
C ILE A 62 0.70 1.88 12.25
N ALA A 63 -0.08 2.10 13.32
CA ALA A 63 0.42 2.46 14.64
C ALA A 63 1.14 1.30 15.37
N LYS A 64 0.88 0.03 15.00
CA LYS A 64 1.65 -1.12 15.49
C LYS A 64 3.09 -1.13 14.98
N VAL A 65 3.41 -0.36 13.93
CA VAL A 65 4.76 -0.31 13.39
C VAL A 65 5.67 0.40 14.38
N PRO A 66 6.77 -0.24 14.83
CA PRO A 66 7.73 0.40 15.72
C PRO A 66 8.32 1.63 15.00
N SER A 67 8.32 2.79 15.66
CA SER A 67 8.67 4.14 15.18
C SER A 67 7.53 5.03 14.66
N ILE A 68 6.30 4.51 14.60
CA ILE A 68 5.11 5.27 14.21
C ILE A 68 4.22 5.49 15.44
N SER A 69 3.86 6.74 15.72
CA SER A 69 2.85 7.08 16.73
C SER A 69 1.45 7.09 16.11
N TYR A 70 0.41 7.01 16.95
CA TYR A 70 -0.98 7.02 16.47
C TYR A 70 -1.30 8.27 15.62
N ALA A 71 -0.86 9.45 16.07
CA ALA A 71 -1.01 10.70 15.32
C ALA A 71 -0.31 10.67 13.95
N LEU A 72 0.83 9.98 13.83
CA LEU A 72 1.52 9.83 12.56
C LEU A 72 0.84 8.77 11.68
N ALA A 73 0.34 7.69 12.28
CA ALA A 73 -0.41 6.66 11.58
C ALA A 73 -1.68 7.22 10.93
N GLU A 74 -2.39 8.10 11.63
CA GLU A 74 -3.58 8.78 11.11
C GLU A 74 -3.24 9.69 9.91
N LYS A 75 -2.15 10.47 9.99
CA LYS A 75 -1.65 11.26 8.86
C LYS A 75 -1.32 10.39 7.65
N ILE A 76 -0.66 9.25 7.88
CA ILE A 76 -0.32 8.27 6.82
C ILE A 76 -1.59 7.70 6.19
N TYR A 77 -2.53 7.25 7.01
CA TYR A 77 -3.79 6.68 6.54
C TYR A 77 -4.57 7.69 5.68
N ASN A 78 -4.69 8.93 6.16
CA ASN A 78 -5.38 10.00 5.43
C ASN A 78 -4.68 10.31 4.10
N ALA A 79 -3.34 10.41 4.08
CA ALA A 79 -2.58 10.65 2.86
C ALA A 79 -2.68 9.51 1.82
N LEU A 80 -2.92 8.27 2.27
CA LEU A 80 -3.09 7.11 1.37
C LEU A 80 -4.50 6.98 0.80
N LYS A 81 -5.50 7.55 1.49
CA LYS A 81 -6.93 7.58 1.12
C LYS A 81 -7.31 8.81 0.28
N GLN A 82 -6.44 9.82 0.21
CA GLN A 82 -6.58 11.01 -0.65
C GLN A 82 -6.29 10.73 -2.13
#